data_AF-A0A2Z4LST8-F1
#
_entry.id   AF-A0A2Z4LST8-F1
#
_cell.length_a   1.000
_cell.length_b   1.000
_cell.length_c   1.000
_cell.angle_alpha   90.00
_cell.angle_beta   90.00
_cell.angle_gamma   90.00
#
_symmetry.space_group_name_H-M   'P 1'
#
loop_
_entity.id
_entity.type
_entity.pdbx_description
1 polymer ?
#
loop_
_entity_poly.entity_id
_entity_poly.type
_entity_poly.pdbx_seq_one_letter_code
_entity_poly.pdbx_strand_id
1 'polypeptide(L)'
;MKIMRKNGLAFAFLLFTGLASLQGQRSKTAVEFAPGYAQEGFGIKGAFNYYHNRTDYLHANILATFSKEKTSTAVTVPYNIFLFNAAYFTPVIKSKDNSNSLYTGGGISLGYESINGNEPDLEDNSLLVSESGLLYGFYGGINADYFLSDSFSLILPIDLFYHFGSDLGNIHFFTGLGVRYHIN
;
A
#
# COMPACT_ATOMS: atom_id res chain seq x y z
N MET A 1 2.94 -10.58 37.21
CA MET A 1 3.55 -10.30 35.89
C MET A 1 3.13 -11.41 34.93
N LYS A 2 2.14 -11.17 34.07
CA LYS A 2 1.50 -12.20 33.23
C LYS A 2 1.96 -12.00 31.78
N ILE A 3 2.77 -12.93 31.28
CA ILE A 3 3.33 -12.89 29.92
C ILE A 3 2.22 -13.29 28.95
N MET A 4 1.81 -12.34 28.10
CA MET A 4 0.79 -12.52 27.07
C MET A 4 1.45 -13.12 25.82
N ARG A 5 1.01 -14.31 25.41
CA ARG A 5 1.51 -15.06 24.25
C ARG A 5 1.23 -14.29 22.94
N LYS A 6 2.30 -13.88 22.24
CA LYS A 6 2.28 -13.38 20.86
C LYS A 6 2.06 -14.54 19.87
N ASN A 7 0.84 -15.06 19.76
CA ASN A 7 0.51 -16.13 18.80
C ASN A 7 -0.47 -15.69 17.69
N GLY A 8 -0.64 -14.39 17.47
CA GLY A 8 -1.58 -13.86 16.47
C GLY A 8 -1.00 -13.65 15.06
N LEU A 9 0.31 -13.50 14.91
CA LEU A 9 0.90 -13.05 13.63
C LEU A 9 1.23 -14.19 12.64
N ALA A 10 1.19 -15.45 13.08
CA ALA A 10 1.59 -16.59 12.25
C ALA A 10 0.44 -17.18 11.39
N PHE A 11 -0.80 -16.75 11.60
CA PHE A 11 -1.96 -17.43 11.00
C PHE A 11 -2.38 -16.87 9.63
N ALA A 12 -1.96 -15.66 9.26
CA ALA A 12 -2.29 -15.08 7.95
C ALA A 12 -1.44 -15.66 6.79
N PHE A 13 -0.30 -16.29 7.09
CA PHE A 13 0.62 -16.80 6.06
C PHE A 13 0.26 -18.21 5.56
N LEU A 14 -0.58 -18.95 6.28
CA LEU A 14 -0.88 -20.37 6.02
C LEU A 14 -2.09 -20.61 5.11
N LEU A 15 -2.80 -19.56 4.67
CA LEU A 15 -4.02 -19.69 3.87
C LEU A 15 -3.80 -19.77 2.34
N PHE A 16 -2.56 -19.77 1.86
CA PHE A 16 -2.26 -19.72 0.41
C PHE A 16 -1.72 -21.01 -0.21
N THR A 17 -1.77 -22.15 0.50
CA THR A 17 -1.19 -23.43 0.00
C THR A 17 -2.20 -24.36 -0.67
N GLY A 18 -3.09 -23.84 -1.53
CA GLY A 18 -4.17 -24.62 -2.13
C GLY A 18 -4.21 -24.56 -3.67
N LEU A 19 -3.43 -25.42 -4.33
CA LEU A 19 -3.55 -25.84 -5.74
C LEU A 19 -3.79 -24.73 -6.79
N ALA A 20 -2.71 -24.23 -7.40
CA ALA A 20 -2.81 -23.64 -8.74
C ALA A 20 -1.80 -24.33 -9.67
N SER A 21 -2.31 -25.14 -10.59
CA SER A 21 -1.56 -25.69 -11.71
C SER A 21 -1.92 -24.92 -12.97
N LEU A 22 -1.20 -23.84 -13.28
CA LEU A 22 -1.30 -23.16 -14.56
C LEU A 22 0.10 -22.71 -15.03
N GLN A 23 0.52 -23.26 -16.18
CA GLN A 23 1.71 -22.82 -16.91
C GLN A 23 1.26 -21.85 -18.00
N GLY A 24 1.35 -20.55 -17.72
CA GLY A 24 1.12 -19.47 -18.67
C GLY A 24 2.33 -18.53 -18.76
N GLN A 25 2.63 -18.05 -19.97
CA GLN A 25 3.68 -17.06 -20.21
C GLN A 25 3.29 -15.75 -19.50
N ARG A 26 4.04 -15.35 -18.45
CA ARG A 26 3.75 -14.11 -17.72
C ARG A 26 3.75 -12.91 -18.67
N SER A 27 2.65 -12.17 -18.69
CA SER A 27 2.50 -10.90 -19.37
C SER A 27 3.60 -9.92 -18.98
N LYS A 28 4.02 -9.07 -19.92
CA LYS A 28 5.04 -8.04 -19.66
C LYS A 28 4.52 -6.91 -18.79
N THR A 29 3.21 -6.74 -18.71
CA THR A 29 2.57 -5.66 -17.97
C THR A 29 1.38 -6.18 -17.17
N ALA A 30 1.09 -5.52 -16.05
CA ALA A 30 -0.10 -5.81 -15.27
C ALA A 30 -0.65 -4.55 -14.60
N VAL A 31 -1.96 -4.48 -14.45
CA VAL A 31 -2.64 -3.45 -13.65
C VAL A 31 -3.13 -4.06 -12.34
N GLU A 32 -3.11 -3.27 -11.28
CA GLU A 32 -3.48 -3.68 -9.94
C GLU A 32 -4.45 -2.68 -9.32
N PHE A 33 -5.39 -3.21 -8.54
CA PHE A 33 -6.31 -2.43 -7.72
C PHE A 33 -6.42 -3.10 -6.34
N ALA A 34 -6.23 -2.32 -5.27
CA ALA A 34 -6.32 -2.80 -3.90
C ALA A 34 -6.96 -1.74 -2.99
N PRO A 35 -8.20 -1.95 -2.50
CA PRO A 35 -8.69 -1.25 -1.32
C PRO A 35 -8.03 -1.82 -0.06
N GLY A 36 -7.94 -1.00 0.99
CA GLY A 36 -7.24 -1.42 2.19
C GLY A 36 -7.35 -0.46 3.37
N TYR A 37 -6.66 -0.83 4.43
CA TYR A 37 -6.44 0.00 5.60
C TYR A 37 -5.23 0.90 5.37
N ALA A 38 -5.43 2.19 5.57
CA ALA A 38 -4.37 3.18 5.71
C ALA A 38 -4.32 3.63 7.17
N GLN A 39 -3.20 4.21 7.63
CA GLN A 39 -3.08 4.71 9.00
C GLN A 39 -4.32 5.51 9.43
N GLU A 40 -5.03 4.99 10.43
CA GLU A 40 -6.26 5.58 10.99
C GLU A 40 -7.40 5.83 9.98
N GLY A 41 -7.44 5.04 8.89
CA GLY A 41 -8.38 5.27 7.81
C GLY A 41 -8.46 4.17 6.76
N PHE A 42 -9.03 4.55 5.63
CA PHE A 42 -9.21 3.70 4.46
C PHE A 42 -8.33 4.19 3.32
N GLY A 43 -7.78 3.27 2.53
CA GLY A 43 -6.96 3.59 1.38
C GLY A 43 -7.40 2.84 0.13
N ILE A 44 -7.19 3.46 -1.02
CA ILE A 44 -7.36 2.83 -2.34
C ILE A 44 -6.06 2.98 -3.11
N LYS A 45 -5.50 1.85 -3.55
CA LYS A 45 -4.30 1.79 -4.37
C LYS A 45 -4.64 1.32 -5.78
N GLY A 46 -4.10 2.02 -6.78
CA GLY A 46 -4.06 1.58 -8.16
C GLY A 46 -2.61 1.52 -8.65
N ALA A 47 -2.22 0.48 -9.36
CA ALA A 47 -0.84 0.31 -9.80
C ALA A 47 -0.71 -0.22 -11.23
N PHE A 48 0.40 0.13 -11.87
CA PHE A 48 0.89 -0.45 -13.10
C PHE A 48 2.25 -1.09 -12.85
N ASN A 49 2.40 -2.32 -13.34
CA ASN A 49 3.57 -3.14 -13.18
C ASN A 49 4.17 -3.43 -14.56
N TYR A 50 5.47 -3.20 -14.72
CA TYR A 50 6.22 -3.57 -15.92
C TYR A 50 7.31 -4.58 -15.56
N TYR A 51 7.18 -5.80 -16.08
CA TYR A 51 8.11 -6.89 -15.83
C TYR A 51 9.30 -6.82 -16.80
N HIS A 52 10.48 -6.51 -16.27
CA HIS A 52 11.72 -6.46 -17.06
C HIS A 52 12.24 -7.88 -17.33
N ASN A 53 12.19 -8.76 -16.34
CA ASN A 53 12.38 -10.22 -16.50
C ASN A 53 11.18 -11.00 -15.92
N ARG A 54 11.26 -12.33 -15.94
CA ARG A 54 10.25 -13.24 -15.37
C ARG A 54 10.02 -13.06 -13.86
N THR A 55 10.81 -12.24 -13.18
CA THR A 55 10.96 -12.25 -11.73
C THR A 55 10.69 -10.90 -11.10
N ASP A 56 11.25 -9.85 -11.63
CA ASP A 56 11.27 -8.51 -11.09
C ASP A 56 10.42 -7.56 -11.94
N TYR A 57 9.91 -6.51 -11.31
CA TYR A 57 9.09 -5.52 -11.99
C TYR A 57 9.32 -4.11 -11.46
N LEU A 58 9.20 -3.16 -12.39
CA LEU A 58 8.95 -1.76 -12.07
C LEU A 58 7.49 -1.61 -11.65
N HIS A 59 7.26 -0.87 -10.58
CA HIS A 59 5.97 -0.68 -9.93
C HIS A 59 5.70 0.81 -9.82
N ALA A 60 4.73 1.31 -10.60
CA ALA A 60 4.23 2.67 -10.49
C ALA A 60 2.83 2.61 -9.87
N ASN A 61 2.59 3.33 -8.77
CA ASN A 61 1.28 3.31 -8.13
C ASN A 61 0.82 4.69 -7.69
N ILE A 62 -0.51 4.82 -7.60
CA ILE A 62 -1.18 5.90 -6.90
C ILE A 62 -1.88 5.33 -5.67
N LEU A 63 -1.82 6.06 -4.56
CA LEU A 63 -2.51 5.73 -3.32
C LEU A 63 -3.28 6.96 -2.84
N ALA A 64 -4.58 6.81 -2.65
CA ALA A 64 -5.41 7.79 -1.96
C ALA A 64 -5.82 7.23 -0.60
N THR A 65 -5.57 7.98 0.48
CA THR A 65 -5.97 7.63 1.83
C THR A 65 -6.97 8.65 2.38
N PHE A 66 -7.91 8.16 3.17
CA PHE A 66 -8.97 8.92 3.79
C PHE A 66 -8.97 8.56 5.28
N SER A 67 -8.42 9.44 6.09
CA SER A 67 -8.12 9.18 7.50
C SER A 67 -8.67 10.29 8.39
N LYS A 68 -8.71 10.03 9.70
CA LYS A 68 -9.15 10.99 10.70
C LYS A 68 -8.13 11.01 11.83
N GLU A 69 -7.66 12.20 12.19
CA GLU A 69 -6.72 12.36 13.30
C GLU A 69 -7.41 13.00 14.50
N LYS A 70 -7.04 12.56 15.70
CA LYS A 70 -7.52 13.12 16.96
C LYS A 70 -6.54 14.17 17.46
N THR A 71 -6.95 15.44 17.47
CA THR A 71 -6.18 16.50 18.15
C THR A 71 -6.32 16.36 19.68
N SER A 72 -5.34 16.87 20.44
CA SER A 72 -5.28 16.87 21.91
C SER A 72 -6.52 17.44 22.62
N THR A 73 -7.42 18.10 21.90
CA THR A 73 -8.66 18.71 22.41
C THR A 73 -9.91 18.00 21.86
N ALA A 74 -9.99 16.67 21.86
CA ALA A 74 -11.20 15.88 21.51
C ALA A 74 -11.88 16.14 20.13
N VAL A 75 -11.34 17.03 19.31
CA VAL A 75 -11.79 17.33 17.95
C VAL A 75 -11.10 16.36 16.99
N THR A 76 -11.90 15.73 16.13
CA THR A 76 -11.42 14.80 15.10
C THR A 76 -11.42 15.52 13.77
N VAL A 77 -10.24 15.70 13.17
CA VAL A 77 -10.07 16.41 11.90
C VAL A 77 -9.84 15.39 10.78
N PRO A 78 -10.62 15.42 9.69
CA PRO A 78 -10.36 14.56 8.54
C PRO A 78 -9.13 15.07 7.76
N TYR A 79 -8.29 14.13 7.34
CA TYR A 79 -7.17 14.41 6.43
C TYR A 79 -7.08 13.33 5.36
N ASN A 80 -6.62 13.72 4.18
CA ASN A 80 -6.47 12.83 3.03
C ASN A 80 -5.06 12.94 2.48
N ILE A 81 -4.45 11.81 2.13
CA ILE A 81 -3.13 11.80 1.48
C ILE A 81 -3.27 11.22 0.08
N PHE A 82 -2.70 11.92 -0.90
CA PHE A 82 -2.58 11.44 -2.27
C PHE A 82 -1.11 11.23 -2.60
N LEU A 83 -0.70 9.99 -2.85
CA LEU A 83 0.67 9.62 -3.19
C LEU A 83 0.77 9.09 -4.61
N PHE A 84 1.86 9.43 -5.26
CA PHE A 84 2.40 8.81 -6.46
C PHE A 84 3.75 8.18 -6.15
N ASN A 85 3.93 6.93 -6.52
CA ASN A 85 5.08 6.12 -6.15
C ASN A 85 5.70 5.47 -7.38
N ALA A 86 7.04 5.41 -7.39
CA ALA A 86 7.80 4.64 -8.36
C ALA A 86 8.82 3.77 -7.62
N ALA A 87 8.75 2.46 -7.85
CA ALA A 87 9.56 1.47 -7.16
C ALA A 87 9.98 0.32 -8.05
N TYR A 88 10.93 -0.46 -7.54
CA TYR A 88 11.36 -1.71 -8.14
C TYR A 88 11.18 -2.84 -7.13
N PHE A 89 10.53 -3.92 -7.56
CA PHE A 89 10.20 -5.07 -6.72
C PHE A 89 10.87 -6.34 -7.25
N THR A 90 11.46 -7.10 -6.34
CA THR A 90 12.17 -8.35 -6.60
C THR A 90 11.54 -9.49 -5.79
N PRO A 91 11.49 -10.72 -6.30
CA PRO A 91 10.89 -11.84 -5.58
C PRO A 91 11.84 -12.34 -4.50
N VAL A 92 11.33 -12.55 -3.30
CA VAL A 92 12.05 -13.16 -2.18
C VAL A 92 11.66 -14.61 -1.96
N ILE A 93 10.41 -14.98 -2.30
CA ILE A 93 9.91 -16.35 -2.22
C ILE A 93 9.10 -16.63 -3.47
N LYS A 94 9.31 -17.81 -4.06
CA LYS A 94 8.48 -18.34 -5.15
C LYS A 94 8.18 -19.81 -4.90
N SER A 95 6.94 -20.21 -5.13
CA SER A 95 6.59 -21.63 -5.16
C SER A 95 7.17 -22.30 -6.41
N LYS A 96 7.41 -23.63 -6.35
CA LYS A 96 8.04 -24.38 -7.45
C LYS A 96 7.23 -24.37 -8.75
N ASP A 97 5.92 -24.26 -8.62
CA ASP A 97 4.94 -24.13 -9.70
C ASP A 97 4.69 -22.67 -10.11
N ASN A 98 5.33 -21.69 -9.45
CA ASN A 98 5.13 -20.25 -9.62
C ASN A 98 3.69 -19.75 -9.36
N SER A 99 2.84 -20.56 -8.72
CA SER A 99 1.48 -20.18 -8.29
C SER A 99 1.48 -19.05 -7.27
N ASN A 100 2.51 -19.02 -6.41
CA ASN A 100 2.62 -18.09 -5.29
C ASN A 100 3.97 -17.38 -5.35
N SER A 101 3.96 -16.06 -5.16
CA SER A 101 5.17 -15.27 -5.09
C SER A 101 5.07 -14.23 -3.98
N LEU A 102 6.16 -14.02 -3.27
CA LEU A 102 6.34 -12.90 -2.36
C LEU A 102 7.41 -11.98 -2.94
N TYR A 103 7.08 -10.71 -3.07
CA TYR A 103 7.99 -9.68 -3.55
C TYR A 103 8.28 -8.68 -2.45
N THR A 104 9.47 -8.12 -2.49
CA THR A 104 9.80 -6.92 -1.72
C THR A 104 10.46 -5.91 -2.64
N GLY A 105 10.32 -4.64 -2.30
CA GLY A 105 10.84 -3.58 -3.13
C GLY A 105 10.75 -2.24 -2.45
N GLY A 106 11.22 -1.23 -3.16
CA GLY A 106 11.13 0.14 -2.72
C GLY A 106 11.57 1.11 -3.80
N GLY A 107 11.45 2.38 -3.47
CA GLY A 107 11.77 3.49 -4.35
C GLY A 107 11.37 4.80 -3.73
N ILE A 108 10.84 5.69 -4.57
CA ILE A 108 10.52 7.06 -4.19
C ILE A 108 9.01 7.26 -4.14
N SER A 109 8.61 8.21 -3.29
CA SER A 109 7.23 8.63 -3.10
C SER A 109 7.15 10.15 -3.18
N LEU A 110 6.14 10.65 -3.89
CA LEU A 110 5.78 12.06 -3.96
C LEU A 110 4.29 12.17 -3.71
N GLY A 111 3.83 13.22 -3.08
CA GLY A 111 2.42 13.35 -2.77
C GLY A 111 2.02 14.69 -2.20
N TYR A 112 0.78 14.73 -1.75
CA TYR A 112 0.18 15.90 -1.16
C TYR A 112 -0.76 15.45 -0.03
N GLU A 113 -0.67 16.15 1.09
CA GLU A 113 -1.54 15.99 2.24
C GLU A 113 -2.55 17.12 2.26
N SER A 114 -3.84 16.78 2.34
CA SER A 114 -4.94 17.74 2.43
C SER A 114 -5.65 17.58 3.77
N ILE A 115 -5.60 18.63 4.59
CA ILE A 115 -6.23 18.68 5.90
C ILE A 115 -7.53 19.48 5.79
N ASN A 116 -8.60 18.99 6.42
CA ASN A 116 -9.90 19.68 6.48
C ASN A 116 -10.50 20.09 5.11
N GLY A 117 -10.23 19.34 4.03
CA GLY A 117 -10.79 19.63 2.70
C GLY A 117 -10.40 20.98 2.08
N ASN A 118 -9.36 21.65 2.61
CA ASN A 118 -8.97 23.03 2.30
C ASN A 118 -10.00 24.12 2.72
N GLU A 119 -10.93 23.83 3.64
CA GLU A 119 -11.77 24.88 4.25
C GLU A 119 -11.07 25.49 5.48
N PRO A 120 -10.87 26.82 5.50
CA PRO A 120 -10.05 27.48 6.53
C PRO A 120 -10.74 27.67 7.90
N ASP A 121 -12.00 27.28 8.08
CA ASP A 121 -12.73 27.59 9.31
C ASP A 121 -13.33 26.34 9.99
N LEU A 122 -12.90 26.08 11.22
CA LEU A 122 -13.75 25.45 12.22
C LEU A 122 -14.60 26.56 12.87
N GLU A 123 -15.86 26.28 13.18
CA GLU A 123 -16.88 27.21 13.76
C GLU A 123 -16.44 28.01 15.01
N ASP A 124 -15.27 27.72 15.58
CA ASP A 124 -14.73 28.30 16.82
C ASP A 124 -13.55 29.26 16.62
N ASN A 125 -13.22 29.68 15.38
CA ASN A 125 -12.14 30.65 15.13
C ASN A 125 -10.75 30.21 15.70
N SER A 126 -10.61 28.92 16.07
CA SER A 126 -9.36 28.34 16.53
C SER A 126 -8.58 27.89 15.31
N LEU A 127 -7.58 28.69 14.96
CA LEU A 127 -6.60 28.39 13.92
C LEU A 127 -5.86 27.09 14.29
N LEU A 128 -6.39 25.94 13.86
CA LEU A 128 -5.55 24.75 13.69
C LEU A 128 -4.70 25.00 12.46
N VAL A 129 -3.55 25.63 12.69
CA VAL A 129 -2.46 25.85 11.72
C VAL A 129 -1.81 24.49 11.42
N SER A 130 -2.53 23.60 10.76
CA SER A 130 -1.93 22.42 10.14
C SER A 130 -2.04 22.64 8.64
N GLU A 131 -0.94 23.06 8.02
CA GLU A 131 -0.90 23.43 6.61
C GLU A 131 -0.96 22.16 5.74
N SER A 132 -1.79 22.19 4.69
CA SER A 132 -1.72 21.18 3.63
C SER A 132 -0.33 21.24 2.97
N GLY A 133 0.35 20.10 2.84
CA GLY A 133 1.77 20.04 2.54
C GLY A 133 2.14 19.13 1.36
N LEU A 134 3.23 19.46 0.68
CA LEU A 134 3.86 18.55 -0.28
C LEU A 134 4.64 17.48 0.47
N LEU A 135 4.35 16.22 0.16
CA LEU A 135 5.05 15.07 0.69
C LEU A 135 6.07 14.56 -0.33
N TYR A 136 7.28 14.24 0.12
CA TYR A 136 8.26 13.55 -0.70
C TYR A 136 9.14 12.67 0.17
N GLY A 137 9.60 11.55 -0.36
CA GLY A 137 10.48 10.67 0.38
C GLY A 137 10.58 9.27 -0.20
N PHE A 138 10.65 8.29 0.68
CA PHE A 138 10.93 6.91 0.34
C PHE A 138 9.70 6.04 0.54
N TYR A 139 9.61 5.03 -0.31
CA TYR A 139 8.56 4.02 -0.29
C TYR A 139 9.22 2.65 -0.26
N GLY A 140 8.72 1.76 0.60
CA GLY A 140 9.11 0.36 0.64
C GLY A 140 7.89 -0.52 0.84
N GLY A 141 7.93 -1.76 0.34
CA GLY A 141 6.78 -2.64 0.46
C GLY A 141 7.07 -4.11 0.27
N ILE A 142 6.04 -4.89 0.58
CA ILE A 142 5.94 -6.32 0.38
C ILE A 142 4.62 -6.60 -0.34
N ASN A 143 4.68 -7.43 -1.38
CA ASN A 143 3.48 -7.89 -2.10
C ASN A 143 3.45 -9.41 -2.10
N ALA A 144 2.45 -10.01 -1.46
CA ALA A 144 2.12 -11.42 -1.72
C ALA A 144 1.20 -11.49 -2.94
N ASP A 145 1.48 -12.42 -3.85
CA ASP A 145 0.81 -12.58 -5.14
C ASP A 145 0.43 -14.06 -5.31
N TYR A 146 -0.86 -14.31 -5.49
CA TYR A 146 -1.47 -15.63 -5.64
C TYR A 146 -2.17 -15.70 -6.99
N PHE A 147 -1.66 -16.50 -7.92
CA PHE A 147 -2.21 -16.65 -9.26
C PHE A 147 -3.51 -17.46 -9.21
N LEU A 148 -4.62 -16.83 -9.63
CA LEU A 148 -5.90 -17.51 -9.85
C LEU A 148 -5.98 -18.10 -11.26
N SER A 149 -5.39 -17.41 -12.23
CA SER A 149 -5.31 -17.81 -13.62
C SER A 149 -4.10 -17.19 -14.31
N ASP A 150 -3.91 -17.47 -15.61
CA ASP A 150 -2.86 -16.83 -16.42
C ASP A 150 -3.06 -15.31 -16.54
N SER A 151 -4.27 -14.82 -16.33
CA SER A 151 -4.62 -13.39 -16.46
C SER A 151 -4.86 -12.70 -15.13
N PHE A 152 -5.14 -13.42 -14.04
CA PHE A 152 -5.52 -12.82 -12.76
C PHE A 152 -4.75 -13.38 -11.57
N SER A 153 -4.36 -12.48 -10.67
CA SER A 153 -3.88 -12.81 -9.34
C SER A 153 -4.68 -12.09 -8.25
N LEU A 154 -4.76 -12.71 -7.07
CA LEU A 154 -5.03 -12.02 -5.81
C LEU A 154 -3.73 -11.48 -5.24
N ILE A 155 -3.78 -10.30 -4.65
CA ILE A 155 -2.61 -9.66 -4.05
C ILE A 155 -2.90 -9.15 -2.63
N LEU A 156 -1.87 -9.19 -1.80
CA LEU A 156 -1.85 -8.60 -0.46
C LEU A 156 -0.66 -7.62 -0.39
N PRO A 157 -0.88 -6.34 -0.66
CA PRO A 157 0.12 -5.30 -0.45
C PRO A 157 0.28 -4.91 1.02
N ILE A 158 1.52 -4.66 1.40
CA ILE A 158 1.94 -4.07 2.68
C ILE A 158 3.00 -3.02 2.34
N ASP A 159 2.64 -1.75 2.49
CA ASP A 159 3.40 -0.60 2.04
C ASP A 159 3.74 0.31 3.24
N LEU A 160 4.99 0.75 3.29
CA LEU A 160 5.51 1.70 4.28
C LEU A 160 6.11 2.90 3.55
N PHE A 161 5.77 4.08 4.03
CA PHE A 161 6.23 5.33 3.47
C PHE A 161 6.98 6.12 4.53
N TYR A 162 8.09 6.73 4.15
CA TYR A 162 8.78 7.72 4.95
C TYR A 162 8.81 9.04 4.17
N HIS A 163 8.05 10.03 4.61
CA HIS A 163 7.93 11.34 3.96
C HIS A 163 8.58 12.44 4.79
N PHE A 164 9.34 13.30 4.11
CA PHE A 164 9.78 14.58 4.62
C PHE A 164 8.70 15.62 4.32
N GLY A 165 8.55 16.62 5.21
CA GLY A 165 7.60 17.70 5.02
C GLY A 165 6.15 17.39 5.44
N SER A 166 5.92 16.30 6.18
CA SER A 166 4.63 16.08 6.86
C SER A 166 4.66 16.71 8.25
N ASP A 167 3.61 17.45 8.58
CA ASP A 167 3.39 18.00 9.92
C ASP A 167 2.69 16.99 10.85
N LEU A 168 2.03 15.96 10.29
CA LEU A 168 1.27 14.92 11.01
C LEU A 168 2.09 13.66 11.32
N GLY A 169 3.31 13.57 10.77
CA GLY A 169 4.28 12.53 11.09
C GLY A 169 4.92 11.93 9.84
N ASN A 170 6.20 11.54 9.96
CA ASN A 170 7.00 11.17 8.80
C ASN A 170 6.75 9.75 8.28
N ILE A 171 6.01 8.89 9.00
CA ILE A 171 5.82 7.49 8.64
C ILE A 171 4.35 7.21 8.39
N HIS A 172 4.03 6.71 7.20
CA HIS A 172 2.69 6.25 6.84
C HIS A 172 2.69 4.78 6.42
N PHE A 173 1.55 4.13 6.60
CA PHE A 173 1.36 2.71 6.33
C PHE A 173 0.09 2.46 5.52
N PHE A 174 0.16 1.50 4.60
CA PHE A 174 -0.99 0.95 3.89
C PHE A 174 -0.91 -0.57 3.82
N THR A 175 -2.04 -1.25 4.00
CA THR A 175 -2.18 -2.67 3.64
C THR A 175 -3.56 -2.93 3.10
N GLY A 176 -3.69 -3.85 2.14
CA GLY A 176 -4.96 -4.11 1.50
C GLY A 176 -5.06 -5.51 0.93
N LEU A 177 -6.20 -5.79 0.31
CA LEU A 177 -6.46 -6.99 -0.48
C LEU A 177 -6.92 -6.54 -1.85
N GLY A 178 -6.26 -7.04 -2.89
CA GLY A 178 -6.48 -6.54 -4.24
C GLY A 178 -6.48 -7.63 -5.30
N VAL A 179 -6.69 -7.18 -6.53
CA VAL A 179 -6.61 -7.98 -7.74
C VAL A 179 -5.55 -7.40 -8.65
N ARG A 180 -4.84 -8.28 -9.36
CA ARG A 180 -3.90 -7.92 -10.40
C ARG A 180 -4.31 -8.60 -11.69
N TYR A 181 -4.45 -7.83 -12.76
CA TYR A 181 -4.74 -8.30 -14.11
C TYR A 181 -3.50 -8.17 -14.99
N HIS A 182 -3.07 -9.29 -15.55
CA HIS A 182 -1.91 -9.42 -16.44
C HIS A 182 -2.36 -9.18 -17.88
N ILE A 183 -1.74 -8.21 -18.56
CA ILE A 183 -2.13 -7.77 -19.91
C ILE A 183 -1.26 -8.49 -20.94
N ASN A 184 -1.86 -9.44 -21.65
CA ASN A 184 -1.20 -10.18 -22.75
C ASN A 184 -1.25 -9.44 -24.09
#